data_AF-A0A3N5M650-F1
#
_entry.id   AF-A0A3N5M650-F1
#
_cell.length_a   1.000
_cell.length_b   1.000
_cell.length_c   1.000
_cell.angle_alpha   90.00
_cell.angle_beta   90.00
_cell.angle_gamma   90.00
#
_symmetry.space_group_name_H-M   'P 1'
#
loop_
_entity.id
_entity.type
_entity.pdbx_description
1 polymer ?
#
loop_
_entity_poly.entity_id
_entity_poly.type
_entity_poly.pdbx_seq_one_letter_code
_entity_poly.pdbx_strand_id
1 'polypeptide(L)'
;CRINIMLGIEPLVKPLVDIPRMAELGLDMLRRSLAAFVKRDAETARSIPAEDDEIDMLYNRVYRDLIDIMIADPSVVDRANYLMWAAHNLERLADRVTNICERIVFVATGEIMELDTSDDEANANELEMPGRA
;
A
#
# COMPACT_ATOMS: atom_id res chain seq x y z
N CYS A 1 -4.07 -1.05 16.03
CA CYS A 1 -2.80 -1.29 15.30
C CYS A 1 -1.64 -1.10 16.28
N ARG A 2 -0.64 -2.00 16.34
CA ARG A 2 0.52 -1.86 17.26
C ARG A 2 1.29 -0.55 17.05
N ILE A 3 1.38 -0.09 15.80
CA ILE A 3 2.03 1.16 15.42
C ILE A 3 1.43 2.37 16.15
N ASN A 4 0.11 2.41 16.33
CA ASN A 4 -0.55 3.51 17.06
C ASN A 4 -0.14 3.55 18.54
N ILE A 5 0.15 2.40 19.14
CA ILE A 5 0.65 2.34 20.52
C ILE A 5 2.11 2.81 20.57
N MET A 6 2.91 2.45 19.57
CA MET A 6 4.33 2.83 19.48
C MET A 6 4.54 4.33 19.21
N LEU A 7 3.65 4.97 18.44
CA LEU A 7 3.66 6.43 18.22
C LEU A 7 3.41 7.22 19.52
N GLY A 8 2.69 6.63 20.48
CA GLY A 8 2.43 7.24 21.78
C GLY A 8 1.67 8.57 21.72
N ILE A 9 1.99 9.47 22.65
CA ILE A 9 1.45 10.85 22.74
C ILE A 9 2.43 11.89 22.21
N GLU A 10 3.53 11.45 21.59
CA GLU A 10 4.50 12.38 21.04
C GLU A 10 3.93 13.13 19.83
N PRO A 11 4.39 14.37 19.58
CA PRO A 11 3.93 15.13 18.44
C PRO A 11 4.24 14.38 17.14
N LEU A 12 3.42 14.58 16.11
CA LEU A 12 3.69 14.00 14.81
C LEU A 12 4.95 14.64 14.20
N VAL A 13 5.75 13.84 13.49
CA VAL A 13 6.95 14.33 12.78
C VAL A 13 6.60 15.21 11.57
N LYS A 14 5.41 15.01 10.99
CA LYS A 14 4.78 15.86 9.97
C LYS A 14 3.26 15.82 10.08
N PRO A 15 2.53 16.82 9.57
CA PRO A 15 1.09 16.71 9.35
C PRO A 15 0.75 15.48 8.51
N LEU A 16 -0.29 14.74 8.92
CA LEU A 16 -0.77 13.57 8.19
C LEU A 16 -1.74 14.03 7.10
N VAL A 17 -1.25 14.14 5.87
CA VAL A 17 -2.07 14.47 4.69
C VAL A 17 -2.24 13.24 3.80
N ASP A 18 -1.12 12.63 3.40
CA ASP A 18 -1.16 11.49 2.46
C ASP A 18 -1.59 10.18 3.11
N ILE A 19 -1.17 9.89 4.36
CA ILE A 19 -1.55 8.63 5.06
C ILE A 19 -3.08 8.49 5.22
N PRO A 20 -3.83 9.52 5.68
CA PRO A 20 -5.29 9.44 5.71
C PRO A 20 -5.91 9.22 4.33
N ARG A 21 -5.34 9.85 3.28
CA ARG A 21 -5.79 9.68 1.90
C ARG A 21 -5.61 8.24 1.42
N MET A 22 -4.45 7.62 1.67
CA MET A 22 -4.20 6.20 1.39
C MET A 22 -5.22 5.30 2.08
N ALA A 23 -5.55 5.61 3.35
CA ALA A 23 -6.52 4.84 4.11
C ALA A 23 -7.95 4.97 3.55
N GLU A 24 -8.35 6.16 3.12
CA GLU A 24 -9.65 6.40 2.48
C GLU A 24 -9.78 5.61 1.17
N LEU A 25 -8.76 5.69 0.29
CA LEU A 25 -8.72 4.99 -0.99
C LEU A 25 -8.74 3.47 -0.80
N GLY A 26 -7.80 2.93 0.00
CA GLY A 26 -7.72 1.48 0.22
C GLY A 26 -8.98 0.90 0.88
N LEU A 27 -9.63 1.65 1.76
CA LEU A 27 -10.91 1.25 2.35
C LEU A 27 -12.06 1.28 1.33
N ASP A 28 -12.07 2.24 0.42
CA ASP A 28 -13.04 2.31 -0.66
C ASP A 28 -12.87 1.15 -1.65
N MET A 29 -11.64 0.88 -2.09
CA MET A 29 -11.30 -0.29 -2.91
C MET A 29 -11.80 -1.59 -2.26
N LEU A 30 -11.53 -1.79 -0.96
CA LEU A 30 -12.00 -2.97 -0.23
C LEU A 30 -13.53 -3.05 -0.17
N ARG A 31 -14.22 -1.94 0.07
CA ARG A 31 -15.69 -1.92 0.12
C ARG A 31 -16.30 -2.30 -1.23
N ARG A 32 -15.77 -1.73 -2.32
CA ARG A 32 -16.25 -2.03 -3.68
C ARG A 32 -15.93 -3.46 -4.10
N SER A 33 -14.76 -4.01 -3.73
CA SER A 33 -14.42 -5.40 -4.05
C SER A 33 -15.34 -6.37 -3.30
N LEU A 34 -15.67 -6.12 -2.03
CA LEU A 34 -16.64 -6.93 -1.30
C LEU A 34 -18.05 -6.82 -1.89
N ALA A 35 -18.48 -5.64 -2.33
CA ALA A 35 -19.76 -5.46 -3.00
C ALA A 35 -19.80 -6.21 -4.35
N ALA A 36 -18.71 -6.16 -5.12
CA ALA A 36 -18.56 -6.89 -6.37
C ALA A 36 -18.61 -8.41 -6.15
N PHE A 37 -17.95 -8.91 -5.10
CA PHE A 37 -18.00 -10.32 -4.73
C PHE A 37 -19.43 -10.80 -4.44
N VAL A 38 -20.17 -10.07 -3.59
CA VAL A 38 -21.56 -10.42 -3.21
C VAL A 38 -22.47 -10.44 -4.45
N LYS A 39 -22.27 -9.52 -5.39
CA LYS A 39 -23.06 -9.41 -6.62
C LYS A 39 -22.57 -10.30 -7.77
N ARG A 40 -21.42 -10.97 -7.62
CA ARG A 40 -20.68 -11.65 -8.69
C ARG A 40 -20.41 -10.73 -9.90
N ASP A 41 -20.11 -9.47 -9.61
CA ASP A 41 -19.89 -8.43 -10.60
C ASP A 41 -18.41 -8.38 -11.00
N ALA A 42 -18.08 -9.09 -12.07
CA ALA A 42 -16.73 -9.15 -12.60
C ALA A 42 -16.27 -7.81 -13.20
N GLU A 43 -17.18 -7.00 -13.71
CA GLU A 43 -16.83 -5.72 -14.35
C GLU A 43 -16.34 -4.73 -13.30
N THR A 44 -17.09 -4.57 -12.20
CA THR A 44 -16.64 -3.75 -11.07
C THR A 44 -15.30 -4.26 -10.53
N ALA A 45 -15.14 -5.58 -10.36
CA ALA A 45 -13.89 -6.15 -9.87
C ALA A 45 -12.69 -5.84 -10.79
N ARG A 46 -12.86 -5.85 -12.12
CA ARG A 46 -11.78 -5.51 -13.07
C ARG A 46 -11.36 -4.03 -13.00
N SER A 47 -12.25 -3.14 -12.56
CA SER A 47 -11.98 -1.69 -12.54
C SER A 47 -11.18 -1.22 -11.32
N ILE A 48 -11.26 -1.94 -10.20
CA ILE A 48 -10.67 -1.52 -8.91
C ILE A 48 -9.13 -1.50 -8.92
N PRO A 49 -8.42 -2.49 -9.50
CA PRO A 49 -6.96 -2.56 -9.35
C PRO A 49 -6.19 -1.35 -9.89
N ALA A 50 -6.72 -0.63 -10.89
CA ALA A 50 -6.06 0.57 -11.42
C ALA A 50 -5.94 1.72 -10.40
N GLU A 51 -6.64 1.64 -9.27
CA GLU A 51 -6.56 2.63 -8.19
C GLU A 51 -5.39 2.36 -7.22
N ASP A 52 -4.77 1.18 -7.29
CA ASP A 52 -3.58 0.83 -6.53
C ASP A 52 -2.41 1.77 -6.88
N ASP A 53 -2.29 2.17 -8.15
CA ASP A 53 -1.32 3.16 -8.63
C ASP A 53 -1.37 4.50 -7.84
N GLU A 54 -2.57 4.96 -7.44
CA GLU A 54 -2.70 6.19 -6.64
C GLU A 54 -2.14 5.96 -5.22
N ILE A 55 -2.34 4.78 -4.66
CA ILE A 55 -1.83 4.41 -3.33
C ILE A 55 -0.31 4.24 -3.37
N ASP A 56 0.25 3.63 -4.41
CA ASP A 56 1.70 3.51 -4.63
C ASP A 56 2.35 4.87 -4.78
N MET A 57 1.72 5.78 -5.53
CA MET A 57 2.20 7.16 -5.66
C MET A 57 2.21 7.90 -4.32
N LEU A 58 1.15 7.74 -3.50
CA LEU A 58 1.07 8.35 -2.17
C LEU A 58 2.08 7.73 -1.21
N TYR A 59 2.26 6.41 -1.25
CA TYR A 59 3.27 5.69 -0.47
C TYR A 59 4.67 6.23 -0.78
N ASN A 60 5.02 6.34 -2.06
CA ASN A 60 6.30 6.86 -2.50
C ASN A 60 6.55 8.31 -2.06
N ARG A 61 5.50 9.15 -2.03
CA ARG A 61 5.60 10.50 -1.48
C ARG A 61 5.86 10.49 0.02
N VAL A 62 5.09 9.70 0.77
CA VAL A 62 5.29 9.53 2.22
C VAL A 62 6.71 9.03 2.51
N TYR A 63 7.20 8.08 1.71
CA TYR A 63 8.53 7.53 1.85
C TYR A 63 9.60 8.62 1.74
N ARG A 64 9.59 9.39 0.63
CA ARG A 64 10.59 10.46 0.39
C ARG A 64 10.55 11.53 1.47
N ASP A 65 9.36 11.99 1.83
CA ASP A 65 9.20 13.01 2.87
C ASP A 65 9.75 12.55 4.23
N LEU A 66 9.52 11.29 4.60
CA LEU A 66 10.02 10.75 5.86
C LEU A 66 11.53 10.57 5.85
N ILE A 67 12.13 10.18 4.73
CA ILE A 67 13.59 10.10 4.58
C ILE A 67 14.22 11.49 4.74
N ASP A 68 13.67 12.52 4.09
CA ASP A 68 14.18 13.89 4.20
C ASP A 68 14.11 14.40 5.66
N ILE A 69 13.03 14.08 6.37
CA ILE A 69 12.88 14.41 7.80
C ILE A 69 13.91 13.68 8.66
N MET A 70 14.14 12.38 8.42
CA MET A 70 15.13 11.59 9.15
C MET A 70 16.56 12.10 8.93
N ILE A 71 16.88 12.56 7.71
CA ILE A 71 18.19 13.15 7.39
C ILE A 71 18.36 14.50 8.10
N ALA A 72 17.31 15.33 8.12
CA ALA A 72 17.35 16.65 8.74
C ALA A 72 17.43 16.57 10.29
N ASP A 73 16.76 15.60 10.90
CA ASP A 73 16.77 15.37 12.34
C ASP A 73 16.82 13.87 12.67
N PRO A 74 18.01 13.32 12.96
CA PRO A 74 18.14 11.91 13.35
C PRO A 74 17.42 11.53 14.64
N SER A 75 17.01 12.49 15.48
CA SER A 75 16.31 12.18 16.74
C SER A 75 14.88 11.67 16.52
N VAL A 76 14.29 11.91 15.33
CA VAL A 76 12.92 11.49 15.02
C VAL A 76 12.82 10.19 14.23
N VAL A 77 13.95 9.49 14.00
CA VAL A 77 14.02 8.28 13.16
C VAL A 77 13.00 7.21 13.57
N ASP A 78 12.90 6.88 14.86
CA ASP A 78 11.97 5.84 15.32
C ASP A 78 10.51 6.20 15.03
N ARG A 79 10.13 7.46 15.27
CA ARG A 79 8.76 7.95 15.00
C ARG A 79 8.44 8.04 13.51
N ALA A 80 9.38 8.51 12.71
CA ALA A 80 9.23 8.54 11.26
C ALA A 80 9.14 7.11 10.70
N ASN A 81 9.89 6.16 11.27
CA ASN A 81 9.80 4.75 10.90
C ASN A 81 8.43 4.14 11.25
N TYR A 82 7.81 4.51 12.38
CA TYR A 82 6.44 4.08 12.69
C TYR A 82 5.42 4.58 11.66
N LEU A 83 5.56 5.81 11.16
CA LEU A 83 4.72 6.31 10.07
C LEU A 83 4.98 5.59 8.75
N MET A 84 6.24 5.24 8.47
CA MET A 84 6.60 4.43 7.30
C MET A 84 5.87 3.07 7.35
N TRP A 85 5.92 2.40 8.49
CA TRP A 85 5.17 1.16 8.70
C TRP A 85 3.66 1.34 8.53
N ALA A 86 3.10 2.47 8.95
CA ALA A 86 1.67 2.75 8.74
C ALA A 86 1.34 2.85 7.24
N ALA A 87 2.14 3.61 6.47
CA ALA A 87 1.97 3.76 5.03
C ALA A 87 2.15 2.43 4.28
N HIS A 88 3.19 1.66 4.62
CA HIS A 88 3.41 0.33 4.04
C HIS A 88 2.25 -0.64 4.30
N ASN A 89 1.65 -0.62 5.50
CA ASN A 89 0.47 -1.46 5.76
C ASN A 89 -0.76 -1.05 4.94
N LEU A 90 -0.85 0.20 4.49
CA LEU A 90 -1.93 0.70 3.63
C LEU A 90 -1.69 0.35 2.16
N GLU A 91 -0.46 0.43 1.68
CA GLU A 91 -0.07 -0.08 0.36
C GLU A 91 -0.37 -1.59 0.28
N ARG A 92 0.13 -2.39 1.24
CA ARG A 92 -0.21 -3.82 1.32
C ARG A 92 -1.70 -4.14 1.48
N LEU A 93 -2.50 -3.22 2.00
CA LEU A 93 -3.95 -3.39 2.03
C LEU A 93 -4.50 -3.32 0.60
N ALA A 94 -4.03 -2.37 -0.20
CA ALA A 94 -4.47 -2.14 -1.56
C ALA A 94 -4.05 -3.28 -2.50
N ASP A 95 -2.80 -3.73 -2.44
CA ASP A 95 -2.34 -4.95 -3.12
C ASP A 95 -3.19 -6.19 -2.77
N ARG A 96 -3.57 -6.35 -1.49
CA ARG A 96 -4.47 -7.46 -1.12
C ARG A 96 -5.86 -7.31 -1.72
N VAL A 97 -6.33 -6.08 -1.93
CA VAL A 97 -7.60 -5.83 -2.60
C VAL A 97 -7.51 -6.15 -4.09
N THR A 98 -6.39 -5.87 -4.77
CA THR A 98 -6.19 -6.26 -6.18
C THR A 98 -6.27 -7.78 -6.33
N ASN A 99 -5.56 -8.52 -5.47
CA ASN A 99 -5.63 -9.98 -5.36
C ASN A 99 -7.05 -10.52 -5.09
N ILE A 100 -7.85 -9.82 -4.27
CA ILE A 100 -9.26 -10.17 -4.05
C ILE A 100 -10.06 -9.98 -5.34
N CYS A 101 -9.83 -8.90 -6.08
CA CYS A 101 -10.52 -8.61 -7.34
C CYS A 101 -10.25 -9.67 -8.42
N GLU A 102 -9.00 -10.11 -8.57
CA GLU A 102 -8.66 -11.22 -9.48
C GLU A 102 -9.46 -12.49 -9.17
N ARG A 103 -9.54 -12.85 -7.88
CA ARG A 103 -10.32 -14.02 -7.42
C ARG A 103 -11.81 -13.85 -7.67
N ILE A 104 -12.35 -12.65 -7.52
CA ILE A 104 -13.75 -12.35 -7.83
C ILE A 104 -14.01 -12.58 -9.32
N VAL A 105 -13.15 -12.05 -10.19
CA VAL A 105 -13.25 -12.24 -11.64
C VAL A 105 -13.21 -13.72 -12.00
N PHE A 106 -12.28 -14.48 -11.43
CA PHE A 106 -12.19 -15.92 -11.63
C PHE A 106 -13.44 -16.66 -11.18
N VAL A 107 -13.96 -16.38 -9.99
CA VAL A 107 -15.17 -17.04 -9.46
C VAL A 107 -16.42 -16.68 -10.27
N ALA A 108 -16.49 -15.47 -10.84
CA ALA A 108 -17.63 -15.02 -11.63
C ALA A 108 -17.60 -15.52 -13.08
N THR A 109 -16.42 -15.64 -13.68
CA THR A 109 -16.26 -15.87 -15.14
C THR A 109 -15.59 -17.19 -15.50
N GLY A 110 -14.78 -17.77 -14.60
CA GLY A 110 -13.88 -18.89 -14.88
C GLY A 110 -12.57 -18.49 -15.57
N GLU A 111 -12.36 -17.20 -15.85
CA GLU A 111 -11.15 -16.67 -16.48
C GLU A 111 -10.17 -16.13 -15.43
N ILE A 112 -8.88 -16.37 -15.64
CA ILE A 112 -7.83 -15.77 -14.83
C ILE A 112 -7.62 -14.33 -15.31
N MET A 113 -7.69 -13.39 -14.37
CA MET A 113 -7.22 -12.04 -14.56
C MET A 113 -5.80 -11.98 -14.02
N GLU A 114 -4.82 -11.79 -14.90
CA GLU A 114 -3.45 -11.47 -14.50
C GLU A 114 -3.33 -9.95 -14.46
N LEU A 115 -3.06 -9.40 -13.29
CA LEU A 115 -2.59 -8.03 -13.15
C LEU A 115 -1.09 -8.01 -13.37
N ASP A 116 -0.62 -7.02 -14.12
CA ASP A 116 0.81 -6.73 -14.21
C ASP A 116 1.22 -6.23 -12.82
N THR A 117 1.97 -7.04 -12.07
CA THR A 117 2.49 -6.63 -10.76
C THR A 117 3.39 -5.43 -11.00
N SER A 118 3.06 -4.26 -10.45
CA SER A 118 3.98 -3.14 -10.42
C SER A 118 5.30 -3.62 -9.78
N ASP A 119 6.40 -3.33 -10.45
CA ASP A 119 7.77 -3.87 -10.27
C ASP A 119 8.44 -3.58 -8.90
N ASP A 120 7.72 -3.60 -7.79
CA ASP A 120 8.30 -3.42 -6.45
C ASP A 120 9.03 -4.68 -5.95
N GLU A 121 8.66 -5.87 -6.43
CA GLU A 121 9.43 -7.10 -6.17
C GLU A 121 10.70 -7.23 -7.04
N ALA A 122 10.78 -6.54 -8.17
CA ALA A 122 11.94 -6.62 -9.08
C ALA A 122 13.19 -5.93 -8.47
N ASN A 123 13.01 -4.86 -7.70
CA ASN A 123 14.13 -4.13 -7.07
C ASN A 123 14.73 -4.82 -5.84
N ALA A 124 14.01 -5.77 -5.22
CA ALA A 124 14.53 -6.51 -4.07
C ALA A 124 15.55 -7.61 -4.49
N ASN A 125 15.36 -8.19 -5.67
CA ASN A 125 16.22 -9.26 -6.20
C ASN A 125 17.51 -8.76 -6.87
N GLU A 126 17.61 -7.48 -7.25
CA GLU A 126 18.84 -6.90 -7.83
C GLU A 126 19.88 -6.50 -6.77
N LEU A 127 19.50 -6.43 -5.49
CA LEU A 127 20.42 -6.09 -4.38
C LEU A 127 21.16 -7.30 -3.80
N GLU A 128 20.79 -8.53 -4.18
CA GLU A 128 21.59 -9.73 -3.91
C GLU A 128 22.51 -10.04 -5.09
N MET A 129 23.60 -9.27 -5.24
CA MET A 129 24.96 -9.74 -5.55
C MET A 129 25.85 -8.59 -6.04
N PRO A 130 26.83 -8.19 -5.20
CA PRO A 130 28.18 -8.09 -5.72
C PRO A 130 29.17 -8.84 -4.82
N GLY A 131 29.72 -9.92 -5.37
CA GLY A 131 31.09 -10.35 -5.13
C GLY A 131 31.36 -11.18 -3.88
N ARG A 132 31.48 -12.50 -4.07
CA ARG A 132 32.59 -13.27 -3.50
C ARG A 132 33.15 -14.22 -4.55
N ALA A 133 34.24 -13.78 -5.18
CA ALA A 133 35.34 -14.67 -5.52
C ALA A 133 36.05 -15.12 -4.23
#